data_AF-G0UN51-F1
#
_entry.id   AF-G0UN51-F1
#
_cell.length_a   1.000
_cell.length_b   1.000
_cell.length_c   1.000
_cell.angle_alpha   90.00
_cell.angle_beta   90.00
_cell.angle_gamma   90.00
#
_symmetry.space_group_name_H-M   'P 1'
#
loop_
_entity.id
_entity.type
_entity.pdbx_description
1 polymer ?
#
loop_
_entity_poly.entity_id
_entity_poly.type
_entity_poly.pdbx_seq_one_letter_code
_entity_poly.pdbx_strand_id
1 'polypeptide(L)'
;MATAVEGSPLIKELCEARAVDAQLLHNSTEKVASETLKSAERCVTAGWALLGLTTASAAMAALFGSWQYRRVYRVWRLRNPQRVAHQRRVMWSSGGLSVASLLLLLSPIGPETWHTARLEDVRQLDAIAVRALVLKRRYEAVGNVMEAYNSCEEEWAALMRERIAINAKV
;
A
#
# COMPACT_ATOMS: atom_id res chain seq x y z
N MET A 1 -2.37 23.54 52.86
CA MET A 1 -3.38 22.46 52.78
C MET A 1 -4.20 22.71 51.53
N ALA A 2 -3.84 22.06 50.43
CA ALA A 2 -4.58 22.16 49.18
C ALA A 2 -5.81 21.26 49.29
N THR A 3 -6.99 21.86 49.20
CA THR A 3 -8.27 21.14 49.13
C THR A 3 -8.29 20.36 47.83
N ALA A 4 -8.14 19.05 47.91
CA ALA A 4 -8.47 18.14 46.82
C ALA A 4 -9.95 18.35 46.49
N VAL A 5 -10.21 19.04 45.39
CA VAL A 5 -11.54 19.14 44.79
C VAL A 5 -11.91 17.71 44.40
N GLU A 6 -12.81 17.08 45.16
CA GLU A 6 -13.49 15.86 44.75
C GLU A 6 -14.08 16.12 43.36
N GLY A 7 -13.49 15.51 42.34
CA GLY A 7 -13.94 15.72 40.97
C GLY A 7 -15.40 15.34 40.81
N SER A 8 -16.09 16.19 40.09
CA SER A 8 -17.48 16.02 39.71
C SER A 8 -17.68 14.66 38.99
N PRO A 9 -18.78 13.92 39.26
CA PRO A 9 -19.13 12.70 38.52
C PRO A 9 -19.18 12.91 36.99
N LEU A 10 -19.37 14.16 36.55
CA LEU A 10 -19.34 14.58 35.16
C LEU A 10 -17.96 14.35 34.50
N ILE A 11 -16.85 14.54 35.22
CA ILE A 11 -15.49 14.30 34.68
C ILE A 11 -15.30 12.82 34.40
N LYS A 12 -15.80 11.97 35.29
CA LYS A 12 -15.74 10.52 35.12
C LYS A 12 -16.53 10.06 33.90
N GLU A 13 -17.75 10.56 33.71
CA GLU A 13 -18.56 10.28 32.52
C GLU A 13 -17.88 10.75 31.21
N LEU A 14 -17.25 11.94 31.23
CA LEU A 14 -16.48 12.44 30.09
C LEU A 14 -15.26 11.56 29.77
N CYS A 15 -14.54 11.10 30.80
CA CYS A 15 -13.40 10.20 30.64
C CYS A 15 -13.83 8.85 30.07
N GLU A 16 -14.96 8.30 30.53
CA GLU A 16 -15.53 7.06 30.02
C GLU A 16 -15.94 7.21 28.54
N ALA A 17 -16.61 8.31 28.17
CA ALA A 17 -16.94 8.61 26.78
C ALA A 17 -15.69 8.73 25.90
N ARG A 18 -14.64 9.42 26.38
CA ARG A 18 -13.37 9.56 25.66
C ARG A 18 -12.58 8.26 25.55
N ALA A 19 -12.64 7.40 26.55
CA ALA A 19 -12.05 6.06 26.47
C ALA A 19 -12.71 5.22 25.38
N VAL A 20 -14.04 5.35 25.22
CA VAL A 20 -14.78 4.72 24.12
C VAL A 20 -14.39 5.31 22.76
N ASP A 21 -14.32 6.64 22.64
CA ASP A 21 -13.86 7.31 21.42
C ASP A 21 -12.46 6.86 21.01
N ALA A 22 -11.54 6.76 21.98
CA ALA A 22 -10.18 6.28 21.74
C ALA A 22 -10.14 4.83 21.27
N GLN A 23 -11.04 3.99 21.78
CA GLN A 23 -11.19 2.61 21.30
C GLN A 23 -11.77 2.55 19.88
N LEU A 24 -12.77 3.37 19.56
CA LEU A 24 -13.30 3.47 18.19
C LEU A 24 -12.24 3.98 17.22
N LEU A 25 -11.41 4.92 17.67
CA LEU A 25 -10.29 5.41 16.89
C LEU A 25 -9.29 4.28 16.60
N HIS A 26 -8.89 3.52 17.61
CA HIS A 26 -8.02 2.36 17.45
C HIS A 26 -8.57 1.35 16.42
N ASN A 27 -9.83 0.91 16.60
CA ASN A 27 -10.46 -0.07 15.72
C ASN A 27 -10.55 0.44 14.27
N SER A 28 -10.86 1.72 14.08
CA SER A 28 -10.93 2.31 12.75
C SER A 28 -9.55 2.49 12.13
N THR A 29 -8.50 2.81 12.89
CA THR A 29 -7.12 2.87 12.37
C THR A 29 -6.67 1.50 11.90
N GLU A 30 -6.90 0.46 12.70
CA GLU A 30 -6.51 -0.92 12.38
C GLU A 30 -7.22 -1.40 11.10
N LYS A 31 -8.51 -1.09 10.97
CA LYS A 31 -9.25 -1.40 9.75
C LYS A 31 -8.62 -0.74 8.52
N VAL A 32 -8.33 0.56 8.58
CA VAL A 32 -7.69 1.30 7.46
C VAL A 32 -6.29 0.76 7.17
N ALA A 33 -5.49 0.47 8.18
CA ALA A 33 -4.18 -0.16 8.03
C ALA A 33 -4.28 -1.52 7.31
N SER A 34 -5.26 -2.35 7.69
CA SER A 34 -5.47 -3.65 7.05
C SER A 34 -5.95 -3.53 5.59
N GLU A 35 -6.79 -2.54 5.28
CA GLU A 35 -7.31 -2.32 3.93
C GLU A 35 -6.23 -1.75 2.99
N THR A 36 -5.38 -0.86 3.51
CA THR A 36 -4.23 -0.31 2.77
C THR A 36 -3.20 -1.38 2.47
N LEU A 37 -2.87 -2.25 3.42
CA LEU A 37 -2.00 -3.41 3.17
C LEU A 37 -2.59 -4.36 2.12
N LYS A 38 -3.86 -4.74 2.28
CA LYS A 38 -4.54 -5.65 1.33
C LYS A 38 -4.62 -5.08 -0.07
N SER A 39 -4.88 -3.78 -0.22
CA SER A 39 -4.94 -3.14 -1.54
C SER A 39 -3.55 -3.06 -2.19
N ALA A 40 -2.50 -2.75 -1.41
CA ALA A 40 -1.12 -2.78 -1.89
C ALA A 40 -0.71 -4.17 -2.38
N GLU A 41 -1.01 -5.22 -1.61
CA GLU A 41 -0.72 -6.61 -1.99
C GLU A 41 -1.46 -7.02 -3.27
N ARG A 42 -2.74 -6.63 -3.42
CA ARG A 42 -3.51 -6.87 -4.64
C ARG A 42 -2.91 -6.16 -5.85
N CYS A 43 -2.45 -4.91 -5.70
CA CYS A 43 -1.80 -4.19 -6.78
C CYS A 43 -0.48 -4.85 -7.20
N VAL A 44 0.32 -5.29 -6.22
CA VAL A 44 1.58 -6.00 -6.48
C VAL A 44 1.29 -7.32 -7.20
N THR A 45 0.41 -8.16 -6.68
CA THR A 45 0.05 -9.45 -7.30
C THR A 45 -0.57 -9.29 -8.69
N ALA A 46 -1.43 -8.29 -8.90
CA ALA A 46 -1.98 -7.97 -10.22
C ALA A 46 -0.89 -7.49 -11.19
N GLY A 47 0.04 -6.66 -10.73
CA GLY A 47 1.19 -6.21 -11.51
C GLY A 47 2.07 -7.38 -11.96
N TRP A 48 2.37 -8.31 -11.05
CA TRP A 48 3.08 -9.55 -11.35
C TRP A 48 2.34 -10.43 -12.36
N ALA A 49 1.03 -10.57 -12.21
CA ALA A 49 0.20 -11.34 -13.15
C ALA A 49 0.18 -10.72 -14.56
N LEU A 50 0.05 -9.39 -14.67
CA LEU A 50 0.10 -8.67 -15.94
C LEU A 50 1.48 -8.78 -16.59
N LEU A 51 2.56 -8.62 -15.84
CA LEU A 51 3.92 -8.83 -16.33
C LEU A 51 4.10 -10.26 -16.84
N GLY A 52 3.66 -11.26 -16.07
CA GLY A 52 3.64 -12.66 -16.50
C GLY A 52 2.89 -12.87 -17.82
N LEU A 53 1.68 -12.31 -17.95
CA LEU A 53 0.88 -12.39 -19.18
C LEU A 53 1.57 -11.72 -20.38
N THR A 54 2.20 -10.57 -20.19
CA THR A 54 2.94 -9.88 -21.27
C THR A 54 4.16 -10.67 -21.71
N THR A 55 4.91 -11.29 -20.79
CA THR A 55 6.04 -12.16 -21.16
C THR A 55 5.58 -13.40 -21.91
N ALA A 56 4.53 -14.07 -21.45
CA ALA A 56 4.00 -15.27 -22.09
C ALA A 56 3.49 -14.97 -23.52
N SER A 57 2.75 -13.88 -23.70
CA SER A 57 2.25 -13.47 -25.01
C SER A 57 3.38 -13.05 -25.96
N ALA A 58 4.37 -12.30 -25.49
CA ALA A 58 5.54 -11.94 -26.28
C ALA A 58 6.37 -13.18 -26.69
N ALA A 59 6.55 -14.14 -25.78
CA ALA A 59 7.24 -15.40 -26.05
C ALA A 59 6.50 -16.24 -27.11
N MET A 60 5.18 -16.38 -26.98
CA MET A 60 4.36 -17.07 -27.99
C MET A 60 4.46 -16.39 -29.36
N ALA A 61 4.36 -15.05 -29.42
CA ALA A 61 4.49 -14.31 -30.67
C ALA A 61 5.87 -14.51 -31.33
N ALA A 62 6.94 -14.54 -30.55
CA ALA A 62 8.29 -14.84 -31.04
C ALA A 62 8.40 -16.28 -31.57
N LEU A 63 7.83 -17.27 -30.87
CA LEU A 63 7.79 -18.66 -31.33
C LEU A 63 7.03 -18.81 -32.65
N PHE A 64 5.83 -18.26 -32.74
CA PHE A 64 5.05 -18.26 -33.98
C PHE A 64 5.78 -17.57 -35.14
N GLY A 65 6.41 -16.41 -34.88
CA GLY A 65 7.23 -15.70 -35.86
C GLY A 65 8.41 -16.55 -36.36
N SER A 66 9.13 -17.22 -35.45
CA SER A 66 10.26 -18.07 -35.78
C SER A 66 9.84 -19.31 -36.59
N TRP A 67 8.69 -19.90 -36.26
CA TRP A 67 8.15 -21.06 -36.95
C TRP A 67 7.70 -20.71 -38.36
N GLN A 68 6.96 -19.60 -38.52
CA GLN A 68 6.59 -19.07 -39.83
C GLN A 68 7.83 -18.80 -40.67
N TYR A 69 8.84 -18.12 -40.12
CA TYR A 69 10.09 -17.82 -40.82
C TYR A 69 10.80 -19.08 -41.35
N ARG A 70 10.80 -20.18 -40.58
CA ARG A 70 11.37 -21.47 -41.01
C ARG A 70 10.56 -22.12 -42.14
N ARG A 71 9.23 -21.96 -42.15
CA ARG A 71 8.33 -22.61 -43.13
C ARG A 71 8.26 -21.89 -44.47
N VAL A 72 8.66 -20.61 -44.55
CA VAL A 72 8.66 -19.86 -45.81
C VAL A 72 9.76 -20.34 -46.77
N TYR A 73 9.35 -20.72 -47.98
CA TYR A 73 10.23 -21.15 -49.07
C TYR A 73 11.31 -20.10 -49.41
N ARG A 74 12.54 -20.57 -49.70
CA ARG A 74 13.68 -19.71 -50.06
C ARG A 74 13.36 -18.75 -51.22
N VAL A 75 12.62 -19.21 -52.22
CA VAL A 75 12.27 -18.41 -53.40
C VAL A 75 11.41 -17.19 -53.04
N TRP A 76 10.46 -17.35 -52.11
CA TRP A 76 9.62 -16.24 -51.67
C TRP A 76 10.43 -15.17 -50.92
N ARG A 77 11.42 -15.61 -50.12
CA ARG A 77 12.33 -14.70 -49.39
C ARG A 77 13.16 -13.84 -50.33
N LEU A 78 13.65 -14.42 -51.43
CA LEU A 78 14.42 -13.70 -52.45
C LEU A 78 13.57 -12.66 -53.20
N ARG A 79 12.28 -12.95 -53.42
CA ARG A 79 11.36 -12.03 -54.10
C ARG A 79 10.86 -10.88 -53.21
N ASN A 80 10.89 -11.02 -51.88
CA ASN A 80 10.32 -10.03 -50.94
C ASN A 80 11.28 -9.66 -49.79
N PRO A 81 12.45 -9.05 -50.08
CA PRO A 81 13.46 -8.77 -49.06
C PRO A 81 12.98 -7.78 -47.99
N GLN A 82 12.18 -6.77 -48.36
CA GLN A 82 11.66 -5.78 -47.41
C GLN A 82 10.74 -6.39 -46.35
N ARG A 83 9.86 -7.32 -46.74
CA ARG A 83 8.96 -8.02 -45.81
C ARG A 83 9.72 -8.90 -44.83
N VAL A 84 10.77 -9.57 -45.30
CA VAL A 84 11.65 -10.39 -44.45
C VAL A 84 12.40 -9.52 -43.44
N ALA A 85 12.91 -8.36 -43.87
CA ALA A 85 13.58 -7.42 -42.97
C ALA A 85 12.62 -6.86 -41.90
N HIS A 86 11.37 -6.56 -42.27
CA HIS A 86 10.35 -6.12 -41.33
C HIS A 86 9.99 -7.21 -40.31
N GLN A 87 9.74 -8.45 -40.76
CA GLN A 87 9.50 -9.60 -39.87
C GLN A 87 10.66 -9.84 -38.91
N ARG A 88 11.90 -9.71 -39.39
CA ARG A 88 13.10 -9.84 -38.54
C ARG A 88 13.11 -8.77 -37.45
N ARG A 89 12.85 -7.50 -37.79
CA ARG A 89 12.77 -6.41 -36.79
C ARG A 89 11.71 -6.69 -35.73
N VAL A 90 10.50 -7.12 -36.14
CA VAL A 90 9.42 -7.46 -35.21
C VAL A 90 9.81 -8.61 -34.28
N MET A 91 10.50 -9.63 -34.81
CA MET A 91 10.97 -10.76 -34.01
C MET A 91 12.05 -10.35 -33.01
N TRP A 92 13.00 -9.48 -33.41
CA TRP A 92 14.02 -8.96 -32.49
C TRP A 92 13.41 -8.03 -31.44
N SER A 93 12.43 -7.18 -31.80
CA SER A 93 11.76 -6.32 -30.82
C SER A 93 10.91 -7.11 -29.85
N SER A 94 10.20 -8.17 -30.29
CA SER A 94 9.42 -9.01 -29.37
C SER A 94 10.32 -9.84 -28.46
N GLY A 95 11.43 -10.38 -28.99
CA GLY A 95 12.44 -11.06 -28.19
C GLY A 95 13.09 -10.14 -27.16
N GLY A 96 13.49 -8.94 -27.58
CA GLY A 96 14.05 -7.92 -26.70
C GLY A 96 13.07 -7.47 -25.62
N LEU A 97 11.80 -7.26 -25.98
CA LEU A 97 10.74 -6.92 -25.02
C LEU A 97 10.50 -8.06 -24.04
N SER A 98 10.47 -9.31 -24.50
CA SER A 98 10.31 -10.49 -23.63
C SER A 98 11.44 -10.61 -22.63
N VAL A 99 12.70 -10.43 -23.06
CA VAL A 99 13.87 -10.43 -22.17
C VAL A 99 13.83 -9.26 -21.20
N ALA A 100 13.49 -8.05 -21.65
CA ALA A 100 13.34 -6.89 -20.79
C ALA A 100 12.26 -7.10 -19.73
N SER A 101 11.10 -7.62 -20.12
CA SER A 101 10.02 -7.95 -19.19
C SER A 101 10.40 -9.08 -18.22
N LEU A 102 11.14 -10.10 -18.66
CA LEU A 102 11.71 -11.14 -17.79
C LEU A 102 12.69 -10.56 -16.76
N LEU A 103 13.57 -9.66 -17.19
CA LEU A 103 14.50 -8.97 -16.30
C LEU A 103 13.76 -8.09 -15.29
N LEU A 104 12.66 -7.44 -15.69
CA LEU A 104 11.79 -6.71 -14.77
C LEU A 104 11.06 -7.65 -13.79
N LEU A 105 10.63 -8.83 -14.24
CA LEU A 105 10.07 -9.86 -13.36
C LEU A 105 11.10 -10.40 -12.35
N LEU A 106 12.36 -10.51 -12.76
CA LEU A 106 13.44 -10.93 -11.86
C LEU A 106 13.93 -9.79 -10.96
N SER A 107 13.64 -8.54 -11.34
CA SER A 107 14.06 -7.37 -10.60
C SER A 107 13.13 -7.11 -9.41
N PRO A 108 13.63 -7.11 -8.17
CA PRO A 108 12.82 -6.74 -7.00
C PRO A 108 12.43 -5.25 -6.99
N ILE A 109 13.06 -4.42 -7.83
CA ILE A 109 13.10 -2.95 -7.67
C ILE A 109 11.75 -2.27 -7.99
N GLY A 110 10.93 -2.86 -8.84
CA GLY A 110 9.69 -2.22 -9.31
C GLY A 110 8.59 -2.14 -8.23
N PRO A 111 8.07 -3.28 -7.74
CA PRO A 111 6.95 -3.30 -6.79
C PRO A 111 7.37 -3.02 -5.34
N GLU A 112 8.65 -3.19 -5.02
CA GLU A 112 9.15 -3.01 -3.65
C GLU A 112 9.07 -1.54 -3.21
N THR A 113 9.37 -0.58 -4.09
CA THR A 113 9.34 0.86 -3.76
C THR A 113 7.94 1.38 -3.42
N TRP A 114 6.92 0.89 -4.12
CA TRP A 114 5.52 1.21 -3.81
C TRP A 114 5.07 0.54 -2.52
N HIS A 115 5.55 -0.69 -2.29
CA HIS A 115 5.27 -1.43 -1.06
C HIS A 115 5.94 -0.79 0.16
N THR A 116 7.16 -0.26 0.04
CA THR A 116 7.86 0.41 1.14
C THR A 116 7.16 1.70 1.56
N ALA A 117 6.70 2.52 0.62
CA ALA A 117 5.94 3.74 0.94
C ALA A 117 4.64 3.40 1.67
N ARG A 118 3.91 2.38 1.20
CA ARG A 118 2.68 1.90 1.87
C ARG A 118 2.95 1.28 3.24
N LEU A 119 4.08 0.60 3.43
CA LEU A 119 4.50 0.10 4.73
C LEU A 119 4.81 1.23 5.70
N GLU A 120 5.42 2.32 5.24
CA GLU A 120 5.67 3.50 6.07
C GLU A 120 4.36 4.16 6.52
N ASP A 121 3.38 4.30 5.62
CA ASP A 121 2.05 4.82 5.94
C ASP A 121 1.35 3.94 7.00
N VAL A 122 1.42 2.62 6.83
CA VAL A 122 0.82 1.66 7.79
C VAL A 122 1.52 1.73 9.14
N ARG A 123 2.86 1.84 9.19
CA ARG A 123 3.60 2.03 10.44
C ARG A 123 3.18 3.31 11.17
N GLN A 124 2.91 4.38 10.43
CA GLN A 124 2.39 5.62 11.03
C GLN A 124 0.97 5.43 11.59
N LEU A 125 0.10 4.70 10.87
CA LEU A 125 -1.24 4.35 11.36
C LEU A 125 -1.18 3.47 12.62
N ASP A 126 -0.25 2.51 12.68
CA ASP A 126 -0.03 1.66 13.85
C ASP A 126 0.46 2.48 15.05
N ALA A 127 1.36 3.44 14.83
CA ALA A 127 1.82 4.35 15.89
C ALA A 127 0.65 5.17 16.46
N ILE A 128 -0.27 5.66 15.62
CA ILE A 128 -1.49 6.35 16.05
C ILE A 128 -2.41 5.40 16.82
N ALA A 129 -2.60 4.17 16.32
CA ALA A 129 -3.43 3.16 16.97
C ALA A 129 -2.92 2.82 18.38
N VAL A 130 -1.60 2.71 18.57
CA VAL A 130 -0.97 2.49 19.88
C VAL A 130 -1.14 3.70 20.78
N ARG A 131 -0.92 4.93 20.28
CA ARG A 131 -1.14 6.16 21.05
C ARG A 131 -2.60 6.30 21.49
N ALA A 132 -3.57 5.91 20.66
CA ALA A 132 -4.98 5.89 21.03
C ALA A 132 -5.26 4.91 22.19
N LEU A 133 -4.65 3.72 22.21
CA LEU A 133 -4.77 2.79 23.34
C LEU A 133 -4.11 3.31 24.62
N VAL A 134 -2.97 3.99 24.50
CA VAL A 134 -2.32 4.65 25.64
C VAL A 134 -3.23 5.74 26.21
N LEU A 135 -3.82 6.57 25.35
CA LEU A 135 -4.80 7.58 25.75
C LEU A 135 -6.02 6.98 26.41
N LYS A 136 -6.57 5.88 25.88
CA LYS A 136 -7.66 5.13 26.52
C LYS A 136 -7.32 4.76 27.95
N ARG A 137 -6.16 4.13 28.18
CA ARG A 137 -5.70 3.77 29.52
C ARG A 137 -5.49 4.98 30.43
N ARG A 138 -5.06 6.11 29.87
CA ARG A 138 -4.92 7.36 30.61
C ARG A 138 -6.29 7.91 31.03
N TYR A 139 -7.28 7.97 30.13
CA TYR A 139 -8.64 8.37 30.48
C TYR A 139 -9.28 7.44 31.53
N GLU A 140 -9.03 6.13 31.47
CA GLU A 140 -9.50 5.18 32.48
C GLU A 140 -8.80 5.36 33.85
N ALA A 141 -7.57 5.86 33.86
CA ALA A 141 -6.78 6.12 35.08
C ALA A 141 -6.99 7.54 35.65
N VAL A 142 -7.38 8.50 34.82
CA VAL A 142 -7.73 9.87 35.19
C VAL A 142 -9.09 9.81 35.86
N GLY A 143 -9.10 9.60 37.19
CA GLY A 143 -10.33 9.51 37.96
C GLY A 143 -11.13 10.82 37.90
N ASN A 144 -10.82 11.74 38.80
CA ASN A 144 -11.62 12.95 39.06
C ASN A 144 -10.81 14.25 38.92
N VAL A 145 -9.62 14.17 38.32
CA VAL A 145 -8.65 15.27 38.28
C VAL A 145 -8.77 16.01 36.96
N MET A 146 -9.31 17.24 37.00
CA MET A 146 -9.55 18.06 35.80
C MET A 146 -8.26 18.41 35.03
N GLU A 147 -7.16 18.67 35.72
CA GLU A 147 -5.87 19.00 35.07
C GLU A 147 -5.34 17.83 34.24
N ALA A 148 -5.48 16.60 34.75
CA ALA A 148 -5.05 15.41 34.04
C ALA A 148 -5.96 15.10 32.83
N TYR A 149 -7.27 15.42 32.94
CA TYR A 149 -8.21 15.35 31.82
C TYR A 149 -7.83 16.33 30.71
N ASN A 150 -7.56 17.60 31.05
CA ASN A 150 -7.17 18.62 30.07
C ASN A 150 -5.88 18.27 29.33
N SER A 151 -4.89 17.70 30.04
CA SER A 151 -3.66 17.21 29.40
C SER A 151 -3.92 16.07 28.42
N CYS A 152 -4.84 15.15 28.74
CA CYS A 152 -5.24 14.09 27.81
C CYS A 152 -6.00 14.64 26.59
N GLU A 153 -6.85 15.67 26.76
CA GLU A 153 -7.54 16.33 25.66
C GLU A 153 -6.59 17.04 24.69
N GLU A 154 -5.52 17.65 25.17
CA GLU A 154 -4.50 18.26 24.32
C GLU A 154 -3.79 17.21 23.45
N GLU A 155 -3.40 16.08 24.06
CA GLU A 155 -2.82 14.94 23.34
C GLU A 155 -3.80 14.32 22.34
N TRP A 156 -5.07 14.20 22.71
CA TRP A 156 -6.15 13.74 21.82
C TRP A 156 -6.32 14.66 20.61
N ALA A 157 -6.35 15.98 20.82
CA ALA A 157 -6.47 16.95 19.74
C ALA A 157 -5.25 16.94 18.80
N ALA A 158 -4.05 16.68 19.32
CA ALA A 158 -2.85 16.50 18.51
C ALA A 158 -2.94 15.22 17.66
N LEU A 159 -3.34 14.10 18.29
CA LEU A 159 -3.48 12.80 17.61
C LEU A 159 -4.53 12.85 16.49
N MET A 160 -5.66 13.52 16.72
CA MET A 160 -6.69 13.70 15.68
C MET A 160 -6.17 14.52 14.49
N ARG A 161 -5.36 15.55 14.72
CA ARG A 161 -4.70 16.31 13.65
C ARG A 161 -3.74 15.44 12.84
N GLU A 162 -2.92 14.63 13.50
CA GLU A 162 -2.04 13.66 12.83
C GLU A 162 -2.85 12.68 11.96
N ARG A 163 -3.94 12.13 12.50
CA ARG A 163 -4.78 11.19 11.75
C ARG A 163 -5.47 11.82 10.54
N ILE A 164 -5.99 13.04 10.68
CA ILE A 164 -6.59 13.77 9.55
C ILE A 164 -5.55 14.01 8.45
N ALA A 165 -4.31 14.37 8.83
CA ALA A 165 -3.23 14.58 7.87
C ALA A 165 -2.85 13.31 7.10
N ILE A 166 -2.92 12.13 7.73
CA ILE A 166 -2.69 10.84 7.04
C ILE A 166 -3.87 10.47 6.16
N ASN A 167 -5.11 10.63 6.63
CA ASN A 167 -6.31 10.38 5.80
C ASN A 167 -6.36 11.26 4.55
N ALA A 168 -5.76 12.45 4.55
CA ALA A 168 -5.66 13.30 3.37
C ALA A 168 -4.65 12.78 2.32
N LYS A 169 -3.74 11.88 2.71
CA LYS A 169 -2.72 11.29 1.82
C LYS A 169 -3.13 9.94 1.25
N VAL A 170 -3.99 9.21 1.95
CA VAL A 170 -4.48 7.86 1.58
C VAL A 170 -5.64 7.96 0.59
#